data_AF-A0A6B3LQS1-F1
#
_entry.id   AF-A0A6B3LQS1-F1
#
_cell.length_a   1.000
_cell.length_b   1.000
_cell.length_c   1.000
_cell.angle_alpha   90.00
_cell.angle_beta   90.00
_cell.angle_gamma   90.00
#
_symmetry.space_group_name_H-M   'P 1'
#
loop_
_entity.id
_entity.type
_entity.pdbx_description
1 polymer ?
#
loop_
_entity_poly.entity_id
_entity_poly.type
_entity_poly.pdbx_seq_one_letter_code
_entity_poly.pdbx_strand_id
1 'polypeptide(L)' 'MEETPMYMEDFFAAFGLIGIVLGIVLLALYIWSIVWAYRDANNRGKPGWLVALLVALLSWPVGLVVWLLFRPTHSRALNE' A
#
# COMPACT_ATOMS: atom_id res chain seq x y z
N MET A 1 25.36 -32.86 25.71
CA MET A 1 24.24 -31.92 25.86
C MET A 1 24.52 -30.82 24.86
N GLU A 2 23.83 -30.83 23.73
CA GLU A 2 23.87 -29.72 22.77
C GLU A 2 23.18 -28.55 23.43
N GLU A 3 23.96 -27.60 23.94
CA GLU A 3 23.42 -26.28 24.28
C GLU A 3 23.01 -25.64 22.95
N THR A 4 21.75 -25.81 22.54
CA THR A 4 21.18 -24.88 21.58
C THR A 4 21.33 -23.50 22.19
N PRO A 5 22.16 -22.61 21.61
CA PRO A 5 22.58 -21.41 22.31
C PRO A 5 21.33 -20.55 22.49
N MET A 6 21.07 -20.10 23.72
CA MET A 6 20.02 -19.13 24.08
C MET A 6 19.88 -18.01 23.03
N TYR A 7 21.00 -17.59 22.44
CA TYR A 7 21.12 -16.66 21.32
C TYR A 7 20.31 -16.99 20.05
N MET A 8 20.08 -18.26 19.74
CA MET A 8 19.37 -18.68 18.51
C MET A 8 17.86 -18.47 18.65
N GLU A 9 17.29 -18.75 19.83
CA GLU A 9 15.88 -18.49 20.13
C GLU A 9 15.59 -16.99 20.17
N ASP A 10 16.45 -16.21 20.85
CA ASP A 10 16.34 -14.75 20.91
C ASP A 10 16.47 -14.12 19.51
N PHE A 11 17.32 -14.69 18.66
CA PHE A 11 17.44 -14.29 17.26
C PHE A 11 16.11 -14.51 16.51
N PHE A 12 15.54 -15.71 16.53
CA PHE A 12 14.27 -15.97 15.84
C PHE A 12 13.12 -15.13 16.39
N ALA A 13 13.07 -14.92 17.71
CA ALA A 13 12.10 -14.04 18.34
C ALA A 13 12.22 -12.59 17.86
N ALA A 14 13.44 -12.06 17.77
CA ALA A 14 13.71 -10.71 17.25
C ALA A 14 13.31 -10.57 15.78
N PHE A 15 13.68 -11.54 14.93
CA PHE A 15 13.28 -11.55 13.52
C PHE A 15 11.77 -11.69 13.35
N GLY A 16 11.12 -12.51 14.17
CA GLY A 16 9.66 -12.65 14.20
C GLY A 16 8.97 -11.34 14.57
N LEU A 17 9.44 -10.66 15.61
CA LEU A 17 8.90 -9.36 16.03
C LEU A 17 9.07 -8.30 14.94
N ILE A 18 10.26 -8.22 14.32
CA ILE A 18 10.52 -7.32 13.19
C ILE A 18 9.57 -7.61 12.04
N GLY A 19 9.38 -8.89 11.69
CA GLY A 19 8.47 -9.32 10.64
C GLY A 19 7.02 -8.92 10.92
N ILE A 20 6.55 -9.05 12.16
CA ILE A 20 5.20 -8.64 12.57
C ILE A 20 5.04 -7.12 12.45
N VAL A 21 5.99 -6.35 12.97
CA VAL A 21 5.94 -4.88 12.90
C VAL A 21 5.94 -4.40 11.45
N LEU A 22 6.83 -4.95 10.61
CA LEU A 22 6.88 -4.64 9.19
C LEU A 22 5.57 -5.05 8.48
N GLY A 23 5.02 -6.21 8.80
CA GLY A 23 3.74 -6.68 8.27
C GLY A 23 2.59 -5.74 8.61
N ILE A 24 2.51 -5.26 9.86
CA ILE A 24 1.49 -4.29 10.30
C ILE A 24 1.66 -2.96 9.56
N VAL A 25 2.89 -2.45 9.44
CA VAL A 25 3.17 -1.20 8.73
C VAL A 25 2.79 -1.33 7.26
N LEU A 26 3.17 -2.43 6.59
CA LEU A 26 2.81 -2.68 5.20
C LEU A 26 1.29 -2.82 5.01
N LEU A 27 0.61 -3.50 5.93
CA LEU A 27 -0.85 -3.63 5.88
C LEU A 27 -1.53 -2.27 6.06
N ALA A 28 -1.06 -1.44 6.99
CA ALA A 28 -1.56 -0.09 7.19
C ALA A 28 -1.35 0.78 5.94
N LEU A 29 -0.16 0.72 5.32
CA LEU A 29 0.15 1.43 4.08
C LEU A 29 -0.70 0.93 2.91
N TYR A 30 -0.93 -0.38 2.81
CA TYR A 30 -1.77 -0.99 1.80
C TYR A 30 -3.21 -0.45 1.90
N ILE A 31 -3.83 -0.55 3.08
CA ILE A 31 -5.20 -0.04 3.32
C ILE A 31 -5.26 1.47 3.07
N TRP A 32 -4.31 2.23 3.61
CA TRP A 32 -4.23 3.68 3.41
C TRP A 32 -4.17 4.02 1.92
N SER A 33 -3.35 3.31 1.13
CA SER A 33 -3.19 3.58 -0.30
C SER A 33 -4.47 3.34 -1.10
N ILE A 34 -5.25 2.30 -0.76
CA ILE A 34 -6.54 2.01 -1.39
C ILE A 34 -7.55 3.11 -1.08
N VAL A 35 -7.68 3.48 0.19
CA VAL A 35 -8.60 4.55 0.62
C VAL A 35 -8.21 5.89 0.00
N TRP A 36 -6.92 6.18 -0.07
CA TRP A 36 -6.42 7.39 -0.72
C TRP A 36 -6.74 7.40 -2.22
N ALA A 37 -6.50 6.30 -2.94
CA ALA A 37 -6.76 6.22 -4.37
C ALA A 37 -8.26 6.30 -4.69
N TYR A 38 -9.11 5.69 -3.86
CA TYR A 38 -10.57 5.84 -3.93
C TYR A 38 -10.99 7.31 -3.86
N ARG A 39 -10.49 8.03 -2.84
CA ARG A 39 -10.83 9.44 -2.62
C ARG A 39 -10.27 10.33 -3.73
N ASP A 40 -9.03 10.11 -4.16
CA ASP A 40 -8.40 10.87 -5.24
C ASP A 40 -9.17 10.70 -6.57
N ALA A 41 -9.61 9.49 -6.89
CA ALA A 41 -10.42 9.22 -8.07
C ALA A 41 -11.79 9.90 -8.01
N ASN A 42 -12.51 9.80 -6.88
CA ASN A 42 -13.79 10.48 -6.70
C ASN A 42 -13.64 12.01 -6.82
N ASN A 43 -12.59 12.59 -6.25
CA ASN A 43 -12.30 14.02 -6.35
C ASN A 43 -11.99 14.48 -7.79
N ARG A 44 -11.58 13.55 -8.67
CA ARG A 44 -11.32 13.79 -10.10
C ARG A 44 -12.51 13.43 -10.99
N GLY A 45 -13.69 13.15 -10.43
CA GLY A 45 -14.88 12.76 -11.18
C GLY A 45 -14.75 11.39 -11.86
N LYS A 46 -13.82 10.54 -11.40
CA LYS A 46 -13.66 9.16 -11.86
C LYS A 46 -14.29 8.20 -10.83
N PRO A 47 -14.81 7.05 -11.27
CA PRO A 47 -15.41 6.06 -10.38
C PRO A 47 -14.35 5.50 -9.41
N GLY A 48 -14.32 5.99 -8.18
CA GLY A 48 -13.25 5.66 -7.22
C GLY A 48 -13.22 4.20 -6.79
N TRP A 49 -14.35 3.50 -6.84
CA TRP A 49 -14.39 2.06 -6.54
C TRP A 49 -13.63 1.22 -7.58
N LEU A 50 -13.63 1.61 -8.86
CA LEU A 50 -12.85 0.93 -9.91
C LEU A 50 -11.35 1.14 -9.70
N VAL A 51 -10.96 2.35 -9.30
CA VAL A 51 -9.57 2.68 -8.99
C VAL A 51 -9.11 1.97 -7.72
N ALA A 52 -9.94 1.92 -6.68
CA ALA A 52 -9.66 1.16 -5.47
C ALA A 52 -9.47 -0.34 -5.75
N LEU A 53 -10.35 -0.90 -6.59
CA LEU A 53 -10.25 -2.29 -7.04
C LEU A 53 -8.96 -2.53 -7.85
N LEU A 54 -8.58 -1.59 -8.71
CA LEU A 54 -7.31 -1.63 -9.43
C LEU A 54 -6.13 -1.61 -8.46
N VAL A 55 -6.09 -0.71 -7.48
CA VAL A 55 -4.99 -0.64 -6.50
C VAL A 55 -4.94 -1.87 -5.60
N ALA A 56 -6.08 -2.48 -5.27
CA ALA A 56 -6.17 -3.67 -4.43
C ALA A 56 -5.85 -4.98 -5.19
N LEU A 57 -6.31 -5.13 -6.44
CA LEU A 57 -6.19 -6.39 -7.21
C LEU A 57 -4.99 -6.41 -8.17
N LEU A 58 -4.61 -5.28 -8.76
CA LEU A 58 -3.33 -5.18 -9.48
C LEU A 58 -2.23 -4.96 -8.45
N SER A 59 -1.68 -6.09 -7.99
CA SER A 59 -0.48 -6.24 -7.16
C SER A 59 0.05 -4.93 -6.60
N TRP A 60 -0.33 -4.56 -5.37
CA TRP A 60 0.31 -3.42 -4.71
C TRP A 60 1.84 -3.63 -4.69
N PRO A 61 2.67 -2.66 -5.13
CA PRO A 61 2.35 -1.25 -5.40
C PRO A 61 2.02 -0.90 -6.88
N VAL A 62 2.02 -1.87 -7.80
CA VAL A 62 1.85 -1.65 -9.25
C VAL A 62 0.53 -0.95 -9.58
N GLY A 63 -0.61 -1.39 -9.01
CA GLY A 63 -1.90 -0.74 -9.23
C GLY A 63 -1.89 0.74 -8.81
N LEU A 64 -1.20 1.07 -7.71
CA LEU A 64 -1.03 2.46 -7.27
C LEU A 64 -0.21 3.28 -8.27
N VAL A 65 0.87 2.72 -8.80
CA VAL A 65 1.71 3.37 -9.82
C VAL A 65 0.91 3.61 -11.11
N VAL A 66 0.15 2.62 -11.57
CA VAL A 66 -0.71 2.75 -12.75
C VAL A 66 -1.72 3.89 -12.56
N TRP A 67 -2.38 3.96 -11.39
CA TRP A 67 -3.28 5.09 -11.09
C TRP A 67 -2.53 6.42 -11.14
N LEU A 68 -1.34 6.53 -10.54
CA LEU A 68 -0.56 7.76 -10.53
C LEU A 68 -0.13 8.23 -11.93
N LEU A 69 0.16 7.30 -12.85
CA LEU A 69 0.56 7.62 -14.23
C LEU A 69 -0.61 8.08 -15.09
N PHE A 70 -1.77 7.44 -14.96
CA PHE A 70 -2.95 7.74 -15.77
C PHE A 70 -3.95 8.69 -15.09
N ARG A 71 -3.65 9.15 -13.87
CA ARG A 71 -4.53 10.06 -13.15
C ARG A 71 -4.78 11.31 -14.01
N PRO A 72 -6.03 11.73 -14.21
CA PRO A 72 -6.32 12.92 -14.99
C PRO A 72 -5.77 14.15 -14.25
N THR A 73 -4.98 14.97 -14.95
CA THR A 73 -4.59 16.29 -14.46
C THR A 73 -5.84 17.14 -14.30
N HIS A 74 -5.93 17.94 -13.23
CA HIS A 74 -6.96 18.97 -13.13
C HIS A 74 -6.68 19.98 -14.25
N SER A 75 -7.25 19.75 -15.43
CA SER A 75 -7.34 20.78 -16.44
C SER A 75 -8.29 21.82 -15.89
N ARG A 76 -7.75 22.85 -15.22
CA ARG A 76 -8.44 24.15 -15.24
C ARG A 76 -8.63 24.42 -16.72
N ALA A 77 -9.88 24.40 -17.17
CA ALA A 77 -10.22 24.95 -18.47
C ALA A 77 -9.66 26.38 -18.48
N LEU A 78 -8.57 26.58 -19.22
CA LEU A 78 -8.20 27.90 -19.70
C LEU A 78 -9.29 28.26 -20.72
N ASN A 79 -10.39 28.80 -20.20
CA ASN A 79 -11.24 29.68 -20.96
C ASN A 79 -10.53 31.05 -20.94
N GLU A 80 -9.56 31.23 -21.82
CA GLU A 80 -9.12 32.53 -22.33
C GLU A 80 -9.48 32.61 -23.81
#